data_AF-A0A3S0BJZ8-F1
#
_entry.id   AF-A0A3S0BJZ8-F1
#
_cell.length_a   1.000
_cell.length_b   1.000
_cell.length_c   1.000
_cell.angle_alpha   90.00
_cell.angle_beta   90.00
_cell.angle_gamma   90.00
#
_symmetry.space_group_name_H-M   'P 1'
#
loop_
_entity.id
_entity.type
_entity.pdbx_description
1 polymer ?
#
loop_
_entity_poly.entity_id
_entity_poly.type
_entity_poly.pdbx_seq_one_letter_code
_entity_poly.pdbx_strand_id
1 'polypeptide(L)'
;MICRRVYASCWLRRWCHTSARCADSACTGCTLRIKTVKPPHGEFQKITKRGQEDKPMRTMSGLDGAFLHIETEETPMHVGALYLLERPADQRGSYFEAVKQRLAPRLAQSSFFKARLAAMPLQFANPVWIEDRAPNMAYHLRQVLLPKPGSMQQLQDKVGELHSTLLDRNHPLWEVTVI
;
A
#
# COMPACT_ATOMS: atom_id res chain seq x y z
N MET A 1 26.01 -17.38 0.12
CA MET A 1 24.81 -17.86 -0.61
C MET A 1 23.68 -16.87 -0.33
N ILE A 2 23.61 -15.71 -0.99
CA ILE A 2 23.18 -15.42 -2.38
C ILE A 2 21.66 -15.60 -2.61
N CYS A 3 21.02 -14.46 -2.89
CA CYS A 3 19.79 -14.25 -3.68
C CYS A 3 18.41 -14.62 -3.09
N ARG A 4 17.65 -13.58 -2.75
CA ARG A 4 16.25 -13.36 -3.22
C ARG A 4 16.02 -11.85 -3.20
N ARG A 5 16.38 -11.14 -4.28
CA ARG A 5 15.50 -10.84 -5.42
C ARG A 5 14.18 -10.20 -4.96
N VAL A 6 14.27 -8.90 -4.69
CA VAL A 6 13.38 -7.86 -5.21
C VAL A 6 12.21 -8.44 -6.01
N TYR A 7 11.05 -8.61 -5.37
CA TYR A 7 9.76 -8.70 -6.05
C TYR A 7 9.16 -7.30 -6.19
N ALA A 8 9.92 -6.42 -6.86
CA ALA A 8 9.41 -5.18 -7.45
C ALA A 8 9.28 -5.30 -8.99
N SER A 9 9.23 -6.53 -9.52
CA SER A 9 9.30 -6.82 -10.96
C SER A 9 7.99 -7.33 -11.57
N CYS A 10 6.83 -6.90 -11.05
CA CYS A 10 5.54 -7.10 -11.74
C CYS A 10 4.76 -5.80 -11.99
N TRP A 11 5.32 -4.63 -11.65
CA TRP A 11 4.65 -3.33 -11.80
C TRP A 11 5.05 -2.55 -13.07
N LEU A 12 5.96 -3.06 -13.90
CA LEU A 12 6.50 -2.35 -15.07
C LEU A 12 6.23 -3.04 -16.44
N ARG A 13 5.34 -4.03 -16.50
CA ARG A 13 5.00 -4.74 -17.77
C ARG A 13 3.63 -4.38 -18.37
N ARG A 14 3.12 -3.18 -18.09
CA ARG A 14 1.93 -2.63 -18.78
C ARG A 14 2.11 -1.16 -19.17
N TRP A 15 3.32 -0.81 -19.60
CA TRP A 15 3.68 0.52 -20.07
C TRP A 15 4.65 0.40 -21.25
N CYS A 16 4.20 -0.19 -22.35
CA CYS A 16 4.72 0.06 -23.70
C CYS A 16 3.80 -0.60 -24.75
N HIS A 17 2.82 0.13 -25.24
CA HIS A 17 2.48 0.16 -26.66
C HIS A 17 1.84 1.53 -26.95
N THR A 18 2.77 2.44 -27.22
CA THR A 18 2.74 3.48 -28.25
C THR A 18 1.41 3.75 -28.93
N SER A 19 0.97 5.00 -28.77
CA SER A 19 0.19 5.74 -29.75
C SER A 19 0.76 5.56 -31.17
N ALA A 20 -0.05 5.02 -32.07
CA ALA A 20 0.07 5.28 -33.50
C ALA A 20 -1.33 5.35 -34.10
N ARG A 21 -1.64 6.55 -34.59
CA ARG A 21 -2.64 6.91 -35.60
C ARG A 21 -3.25 5.71 -36.37
N CYS A 22 -4.56 5.57 -36.28
CA CYS A 22 -5.38 5.05 -37.38
C CYS A 22 -6.35 6.16 -37.79
N ALA A 23 -5.96 6.90 -38.82
CA ALA A 23 -6.91 7.47 -39.75
C ALA A 23 -7.40 6.35 -40.68
N ASP A 24 -8.59 6.56 -41.24
CA ASP A 24 -9.26 5.80 -42.30
C ASP A 24 -10.19 4.63 -41.90
N SER A 25 -11.47 5.00 -41.92
CA SER A 25 -12.63 4.31 -42.49
C SER A 25 -12.93 2.85 -42.13
N ALA A 26 -14.17 2.69 -41.66
CA ALA A 26 -14.97 1.46 -41.67
C ALA A 26 -14.63 0.38 -40.62
N CYS A 27 -15.33 0.46 -39.49
CA CYS A 27 -15.75 -0.72 -38.72
C CYS A 27 -17.19 -0.49 -38.26
N THR A 28 -18.11 -0.56 -39.23
CA THR A 28 -19.54 -0.71 -38.99
C THR A 28 -19.81 -2.16 -38.58
N GLY A 29 -20.46 -2.37 -37.44
CA GLY A 29 -21.14 -3.63 -37.13
C GLY A 29 -20.31 -4.69 -36.40
N CYS A 30 -20.35 -4.64 -35.06
CA CYS A 30 -20.26 -5.87 -34.26
C CYS A 30 -21.13 -5.73 -33.01
N THR A 31 -22.43 -5.93 -33.19
CA THR A 31 -23.41 -6.12 -32.11
C THR A 31 -23.09 -7.41 -31.36
N LEU A 32 -22.51 -7.31 -30.17
CA LEU A 32 -22.43 -8.43 -29.22
C LEU A 32 -23.83 -8.67 -28.63
N ARG A 33 -24.49 -9.74 -29.09
CA ARG A 33 -25.71 -10.29 -28.48
C ARG A 33 -25.35 -10.91 -27.13
N ILE A 34 -25.71 -10.23 -26.05
CA ILE A 34 -25.72 -10.82 -24.70
C ILE A 34 -26.98 -11.68 -24.59
N LYS A 35 -26.84 -13.01 -24.51
CA LYS A 35 -27.93 -13.90 -24.13
C LYS A 35 -28.13 -13.79 -22.62
N THR A 36 -29.21 -13.16 -22.19
CA THR A 36 -29.70 -13.19 -20.81
C THR A 36 -30.20 -14.59 -20.46
N VAL A 37 -29.59 -15.24 -19.48
CA VAL A 37 -30.12 -16.48 -18.86
C VAL A 37 -31.01 -16.07 -17.69
N LYS A 38 -32.28 -16.46 -17.75
CA LYS A 38 -33.30 -16.24 -16.71
C LYS A 38 -33.16 -17.34 -15.64
N PRO A 39 -33.02 -17.03 -14.34
CA PRO A 39 -33.12 -18.04 -13.29
C PRO A 39 -34.60 -18.41 -13.03
N PRO A 40 -34.92 -19.69 -12.77
CA PRO A 40 -36.28 -20.10 -12.40
C PRO A 40 -36.59 -19.74 -10.93
N HIS A 41 -37.87 -19.47 -10.71
CA HIS A 41 -38.48 -19.07 -9.45
C HIS A 41 -38.18 -20.02 -8.28
N GLY A 42 -37.92 -19.44 -7.11
CA GLY A 42 -37.80 -20.13 -5.83
C GLY A 42 -37.63 -19.13 -4.70
N GLU A 43 -38.74 -18.65 -4.16
CA GLU A 43 -38.84 -17.72 -3.06
C GLU A 43 -38.52 -18.43 -1.73
N PHE A 44 -37.50 -17.96 -1.00
CA PHE A 44 -37.36 -18.17 0.44
C PHE A 44 -36.49 -17.03 1.01
N GLN A 45 -37.12 -15.91 1.37
CA GLN A 45 -36.46 -14.88 2.15
C GLN A 45 -36.39 -15.34 3.61
N LYS A 46 -35.21 -15.84 4.03
CA LYS A 46 -34.83 -15.86 5.43
C LYS A 46 -34.05 -14.59 5.73
N ILE A 47 -34.73 -13.65 6.38
CA ILE A 47 -34.14 -12.49 7.02
C ILE A 47 -33.42 -12.97 8.27
N THR A 48 -32.08 -13.06 8.25
CA THR A 48 -31.28 -13.11 9.49
C THR A 48 -29.94 -12.40 9.34
N LYS A 49 -29.84 -11.26 10.04
CA LYS A 49 -28.66 -10.58 10.60
C LYS A 49 -27.65 -9.91 9.64
N ARG A 50 -27.95 -8.64 9.38
CA ARG A 50 -27.08 -7.45 9.45
C ARG A 50 -25.57 -7.73 9.64
N GLY A 51 -24.83 -7.70 8.53
CA GLY A 51 -23.59 -6.96 8.35
C GLY A 51 -22.38 -7.33 9.22
N GLN A 52 -21.71 -8.43 8.87
CA GLN A 52 -20.27 -8.53 9.04
C GLN A 52 -19.70 -9.02 7.72
N GLU A 53 -19.14 -8.09 6.96
CA GLU A 53 -18.35 -8.37 5.77
C GLU A 53 -17.12 -9.15 6.27
N ASP A 54 -17.04 -10.45 5.98
CA ASP A 54 -15.90 -11.29 6.36
C ASP A 54 -14.64 -10.75 5.66
N LYS A 55 -13.94 -9.88 6.38
CA LYS A 55 -12.69 -9.29 5.95
C LYS A 55 -11.70 -10.44 5.74
N PRO A 56 -11.02 -10.54 4.58
CA PRO A 56 -10.11 -11.65 4.32
C PRO A 56 -9.01 -11.65 5.39
N MET A 57 -9.10 -12.60 6.31
CA MET A 57 -8.09 -12.84 7.32
C MET A 57 -6.98 -13.64 6.68
N ARG A 58 -5.78 -13.05 6.59
CA ARG A 58 -4.61 -13.75 6.07
C ARG A 58 -3.73 -14.17 7.24
N THR A 59 -3.52 -15.48 7.37
CA THR A 59 -2.56 -16.02 8.34
C THR A 59 -1.16 -15.50 8.03
N MET A 60 -0.45 -15.07 9.07
CA MET A 60 0.93 -14.63 8.95
C MET A 60 1.85 -15.83 8.69
N SER A 61 2.88 -15.63 7.85
CA SER A 61 3.88 -16.66 7.65
C SER A 61 4.74 -16.84 8.91
N GLY A 62 5.31 -18.02 9.14
CA GLY A 62 6.16 -18.25 10.32
C GLY A 62 7.37 -17.32 10.39
N LEU A 63 7.93 -16.94 9.22
CA LEU A 63 9.05 -16.01 9.14
C LEU A 63 8.65 -14.59 9.56
N ASP A 64 7.54 -14.08 9.03
CA ASP A 64 7.01 -12.76 9.39
C ASP A 64 6.67 -12.71 10.89
N GLY A 65 6.15 -13.82 11.44
CA GLY A 65 5.91 -13.97 12.86
C GLY A 65 7.21 -13.88 13.66
N ALA A 66 8.28 -14.57 13.26
CA ALA A 66 9.56 -14.52 13.96
C ALA A 66 10.12 -13.10 14.05
N PHE A 67 10.06 -12.32 12.96
CA PHE A 67 10.48 -10.91 12.95
C PHE A 67 9.77 -10.07 14.03
N LEU A 68 8.47 -10.27 14.23
CA LEU A 68 7.72 -9.53 15.25
C LEU A 68 8.06 -9.95 16.69
N HIS A 69 8.48 -11.20 16.91
CA HIS A 69 8.81 -11.71 18.23
C HIS A 69 10.24 -11.35 18.67
N ILE A 70 11.16 -11.21 17.72
CA ILE A 70 12.55 -10.79 18.01
C ILE A 70 12.74 -9.28 17.95
N GLU A 71 11.76 -8.54 17.46
CA GLU A 71 11.78 -7.08 17.49
C GLU A 71 11.73 -6.56 18.92
N THR A 72 12.66 -5.67 19.25
CA THR A 72 12.73 -4.96 20.53
C THR A 72 12.78 -3.45 20.25
N GLU A 73 12.60 -2.63 21.28
CA GLU A 73 12.74 -1.17 21.16
C GLU A 73 14.14 -0.75 20.70
N GLU A 74 15.17 -1.53 21.03
CA GLU A 74 16.56 -1.30 20.63
C GLU A 74 16.87 -1.85 19.23
N THR A 75 16.07 -2.81 18.75
CA THR A 75 16.26 -3.47 17.45
C THR A 75 14.97 -3.49 16.63
N PRO A 76 14.55 -2.34 16.06
CA PRO A 76 13.44 -2.28 15.11
C PRO A 76 13.70 -3.20 13.90
N MET A 77 12.71 -4.03 13.54
CA MET A 77 12.84 -5.03 12.46
C MET A 77 12.09 -4.61 11.20
N HIS A 78 12.02 -3.30 10.93
CA HIS A 78 11.45 -2.75 9.71
C HIS A 78 12.55 -2.39 8.70
N VAL A 79 12.18 -2.34 7.42
CA VAL A 79 13.11 -1.97 6.34
C VAL A 79 12.78 -0.56 5.85
N GLY A 80 13.80 0.28 5.74
CA GLY A 80 13.71 1.62 5.16
C GLY A 80 14.31 1.70 3.75
N ALA A 81 13.83 2.66 2.96
CA ALA A 81 14.44 3.04 1.69
C ALA A 81 14.44 4.57 1.57
N LEU A 82 15.60 5.15 1.22
CA LEU A 82 15.74 6.56 0.93
C LEU A 82 15.77 6.78 -0.59
N TYR A 83 14.92 7.68 -1.08
CA TYR A 83 14.90 8.10 -2.47
C TYR A 83 15.24 9.58 -2.56
N LEU A 84 16.37 9.90 -3.21
CA LEU A 84 16.73 11.26 -3.58
C LEU A 84 16.08 11.58 -4.92
N LEU A 85 15.20 12.59 -4.92
CA LEU A 85 14.44 12.99 -6.09
C LEU A 85 14.61 14.48 -6.34
N GLU A 86 14.73 14.85 -7.61
CA GLU A 86 14.70 16.26 -8.00
C GLU A 86 13.25 16.74 -8.08
N ARG A 87 13.00 17.94 -7.56
CA ARG A 87 11.70 18.58 -7.69
C ARG A 87 11.50 19.05 -9.14
N PRO A 88 10.38 18.70 -9.80
CA PRO A 88 10.08 19.21 -11.14
C PRO A 88 10.09 20.74 -11.18
N ALA A 89 10.71 21.32 -12.20
CA ALA A 89 10.86 22.77 -12.34
C ALA A 89 9.52 23.51 -12.52
N ASP A 90 8.53 22.82 -13.08
CA ASP A 90 7.16 23.32 -13.31
C ASP A 90 6.25 23.18 -12.08
N GLN A 91 6.70 22.49 -11.02
CA GLN A 91 5.89 22.27 -9.83
C GLN A 91 5.68 23.57 -9.06
N ARG A 92 4.43 24.05 -9.07
CA ARG A 92 3.96 25.16 -8.25
C ARG A 92 3.29 24.64 -6.97
N GLY A 93 3.36 25.42 -5.90
CA GLY A 93 2.72 25.09 -4.61
C GLY A 93 3.47 24.04 -3.78
N SER A 94 2.75 23.38 -2.87
CA SER A 94 3.33 22.38 -1.97
C SER A 94 3.69 21.10 -2.72
N TYR A 95 4.98 20.75 -2.73
CA TYR A 95 5.46 19.50 -3.30
C TYR A 95 4.88 18.28 -2.56
N PHE A 96 4.75 18.38 -1.24
CA PHE A 96 4.17 17.31 -0.42
C PHE A 96 2.72 17.01 -0.83
N GLU A 97 1.89 18.03 -1.03
CA GLU A 97 0.50 17.81 -1.47
C GLU A 97 0.44 17.19 -2.87
N ALA A 98 1.34 17.59 -3.78
CA ALA A 98 1.43 16.97 -5.10
C ALA A 98 1.83 15.48 -5.02
N VAL A 99 2.80 15.13 -4.15
CA VAL A 99 3.19 13.74 -3.88
C VAL A 99 2.04 12.95 -3.28
N LYS A 100 1.36 13.51 -2.26
CA LYS A 100 0.21 12.91 -1.58
C LYS A 100 -0.93 12.61 -2.55
N GLN A 101 -1.30 13.56 -3.41
CA GLN A 101 -2.34 13.37 -4.44
C GLN A 101 -1.99 12.25 -5.42
N ARG A 102 -0.71 12.05 -5.72
CA ARG A 102 -0.25 10.97 -6.61
C ARG A 102 -0.19 9.63 -5.88
N LEU A 103 0.34 9.57 -4.67
CA LEU A 103 0.57 8.31 -3.97
C LEU A 103 -0.70 7.75 -3.31
N ALA A 104 -1.50 8.58 -2.64
CA ALA A 104 -2.62 8.11 -1.82
C ALA A 104 -3.61 7.20 -2.57
N PRO A 105 -4.09 7.54 -3.79
CA PRO A 105 -5.00 6.66 -4.52
C PRO A 105 -4.40 5.30 -4.89
N ARG A 106 -3.07 5.25 -5.14
CA ARG A 106 -2.36 4.01 -5.51
C ARG A 106 -2.13 3.12 -4.29
N LEU A 107 -1.77 3.73 -3.16
CA LEU A 107 -1.57 3.02 -1.90
C LEU A 107 -2.89 2.42 -1.40
N ALA A 108 -3.99 3.16 -1.50
CA ALA A 108 -5.32 2.69 -1.09
C ALA A 108 -5.86 1.50 -1.92
N GLN A 109 -5.35 1.28 -3.14
CA GLN A 109 -5.76 0.17 -4.00
C GLN A 109 -5.12 -1.16 -3.60
N SER A 110 -3.95 -1.14 -2.96
CA SER A 110 -3.24 -2.36 -2.57
C SER A 110 -3.78 -2.92 -1.26
N SER A 111 -4.07 -4.22 -1.21
CA SER A 111 -4.40 -4.92 0.04
C SER A 111 -3.27 -4.86 1.06
N PHE A 112 -2.01 -4.84 0.59
CA PHE A 112 -0.83 -4.80 1.46
C PHE A 112 -0.80 -3.52 2.32
N PHE A 113 -1.02 -2.35 1.72
CA PHE A 113 -0.99 -1.07 2.44
C PHE A 113 -2.21 -0.84 3.35
N LYS A 114 -3.21 -1.71 3.25
CA LYS A 114 -4.38 -1.73 4.12
C LYS A 114 -4.25 -2.75 5.24
N ALA A 115 -3.32 -3.70 5.13
CA ALA A 115 -3.19 -4.77 6.09
C ALA A 115 -2.53 -4.26 7.37
N ARG A 116 -3.17 -4.52 8.51
CA ARG A 116 -2.60 -4.30 9.85
C ARG A 116 -2.55 -5.62 10.63
N LEU A 117 -1.72 -5.64 11.67
CA LEU A 117 -1.67 -6.76 12.59
C LEU A 117 -2.90 -6.74 13.51
N ALA A 118 -3.48 -7.92 13.73
CA ALA A 118 -4.47 -8.15 14.77
C ALA A 118 -3.97 -9.26 15.68
N ALA A 119 -3.86 -8.94 16.97
CA ALA A 119 -3.52 -9.93 17.99
C ALA A 119 -4.63 -10.98 18.07
N MET A 120 -4.22 -12.25 18.18
CA MET A 120 -5.16 -13.32 18.47
C MET A 120 -5.56 -13.28 19.95
N PRO A 121 -6.82 -13.58 20.29
CA PRO A 121 -7.25 -13.66 21.69
C PRO A 121 -6.34 -14.59 22.47
N LEU A 122 -5.92 -14.16 23.67
CA LEU A 122 -5.07 -14.93 24.58
C LEU A 122 -3.71 -15.37 23.99
N GLN A 123 -3.27 -14.75 22.89
CA GLN A 123 -1.96 -15.00 22.27
C GLN A 123 -1.72 -16.47 21.87
N PHE A 124 -2.79 -17.24 21.62
CA PHE A 124 -2.70 -18.67 21.27
C PHE A 124 -2.01 -18.96 19.93
N ALA A 125 -1.82 -17.94 19.09
CA ALA A 125 -1.16 -18.05 17.81
C ALA A 125 -0.50 -16.72 17.42
N ASN A 126 0.34 -16.77 16.39
CA ASN A 126 0.89 -15.58 15.75
C ASN A 126 -0.26 -14.62 15.36
N PRO A 127 -0.02 -13.30 15.42
CA PRO A 127 -0.98 -12.32 14.94
C PRO A 127 -1.41 -12.63 13.50
N VAL A 128 -2.59 -12.14 13.12
CA VAL A 128 -3.11 -12.30 11.76
C VAL A 128 -3.12 -10.96 11.06
N TRP A 129 -2.97 -10.99 9.74
CA TRP A 129 -3.17 -9.81 8.91
C TRP A 129 -4.66 -9.64 8.67
N ILE A 130 -5.17 -8.49 9.08
CA ILE A 130 -6.51 -8.05 8.71
C ILE A 130 -6.37 -6.86 7.79
N GLU A 131 -7.04 -6.88 6.64
CA GLU A 131 -7.13 -5.70 5.80
C GLU A 131 -7.89 -4.60 6.54
N ASP A 132 -7.70 -3.33 6.19
CA ASP A 132 -8.58 -2.24 6.57
C ASP A 132 -9.35 -1.65 5.38
N ARG A 133 -10.47 -0.97 5.62
CA ARG A 133 -11.27 -0.38 4.53
C ARG A 133 -10.48 0.72 3.81
N ALA A 134 -9.80 1.57 4.57
CA ALA A 134 -8.88 2.57 4.05
C ALA A 134 -7.79 2.87 5.09
N PRO A 135 -6.51 2.98 4.69
CA PRO A 135 -5.47 3.33 5.64
C PRO A 135 -5.52 4.84 5.92
N ASN A 136 -5.18 5.24 7.15
CA ASN A 136 -5.15 6.65 7.52
C ASN A 136 -3.97 7.36 6.84
N MET A 137 -4.22 7.97 5.68
CA MET A 137 -3.16 8.61 4.89
C MET A 137 -2.48 9.77 5.61
N ALA A 138 -3.15 10.44 6.55
CA ALA A 138 -2.54 11.52 7.32
C ALA A 138 -1.52 10.98 8.34
N TYR A 139 -1.70 9.74 8.81
CA TYR A 139 -0.73 9.07 9.68
C TYR A 139 0.48 8.56 8.89
N HIS A 140 0.23 7.92 7.74
CA HIS A 140 1.29 7.24 6.99
C HIS A 140 2.06 8.14 6.01
N LEU A 141 1.47 9.23 5.50
CA LEU A 141 2.15 10.20 4.64
C LEU A 141 2.45 11.45 5.47
N ARG A 142 3.72 11.65 5.83
CA ARG A 142 4.17 12.78 6.64
C ARG A 142 5.10 13.70 5.86
N GLN A 143 5.14 14.96 6.29
CA GLN A 143 6.12 15.92 5.81
C GLN A 143 7.02 16.32 6.98
N VAL A 144 8.33 16.32 6.74
CA VAL A 144 9.33 16.90 7.64
C VAL A 144 10.07 17.96 6.84
N LEU A 145 10.52 19.03 7.50
CA LEU A 145 11.37 20.03 6.88
C LEU A 145 12.71 20.01 7.59
N LEU A 146 13.80 19.97 6.83
CA LEU A 146 15.12 20.15 7.40
C LEU A 146 15.35 21.63 7.73
N PRO A 147 15.99 21.94 8.88
CA PRO A 147 16.43 23.29 9.14
C PRO A 147 17.44 23.73 8.08
N LYS A 148 17.42 25.01 7.71
CA LYS A 148 18.44 25.57 6.81
C LYS A 148 19.83 25.29 7.42
N PRO A 149 20.83 24.86 6.63
CA PRO A 149 20.88 24.89 5.16
C PRO A 149 20.26 23.68 4.43
N GLY A 150 19.85 22.61 5.12
CA GLY A 150 19.35 21.38 4.49
C GLY A 150 20.48 20.53 3.87
N SER A 151 21.59 20.39 4.59
CA SER A 151 22.76 19.64 4.12
C SER A 151 22.48 18.14 4.03
N MET A 152 23.33 17.42 3.29
CA MET A 152 23.26 15.97 3.19
C MET A 152 23.45 15.29 4.56
N GLN A 153 24.26 15.87 5.44
CA GLN A 153 24.43 15.37 6.81
C GLN A 153 23.14 15.49 7.61
N GLN A 154 22.47 16.65 7.55
CA GLN A 154 21.17 16.86 8.21
C GLN A 154 20.09 15.89 7.70
N LEU A 155 20.13 15.55 6.40
CA LEU A 155 19.26 14.53 5.84
C LEU A 155 19.56 13.14 6.41
N GLN A 156 20.83 12.73 6.44
CA GLN A 156 21.24 11.43 6.97
C GLN A 156 20.88 11.28 8.45
N ASP A 157 21.14 12.31 9.26
CA ASP A 157 20.78 12.33 10.68
C ASP A 157 19.28 12.17 10.88
N LYS A 158 18.47 12.92 10.10
CA LYS A 158 17.01 12.83 10.17
C LYS A 158 16.49 11.47 9.71
N VAL A 159 17.08 10.89 8.66
CA VAL A 159 16.72 9.54 8.21
C VAL A 159 17.07 8.50 9.26
N GLY A 160 18.22 8.63 9.93
CA GLY A 160 18.60 7.78 11.05
C GLY A 160 17.58 7.84 12.19
N GLU A 161 17.22 9.03 12.64
CA GLU A 161 16.19 9.25 13.66
C GLU A 161 14.85 8.59 13.30
N LEU A 162 14.38 8.80 12.07
CA LEU A 162 13.13 8.22 11.59
C LEU A 162 13.19 6.69 11.51
N HIS A 163 14.33 6.13 11.07
CA HIS A 163 14.51 4.68 10.95
C HIS A 163 14.74 3.98 12.29
N SER A 164 15.17 4.70 13.33
CA SER A 164 15.28 4.16 14.69
C SER A 164 13.94 4.09 15.42
N THR A 165 12.86 4.66 14.87
CA THR A 165 11.55 4.69 15.51
C THR A 165 10.74 3.43 15.19
N LEU A 166 10.13 2.81 16.20
CA LEU A 166 9.22 1.67 15.99
C LEU A 166 7.94 2.08 15.25
N LEU A 167 7.45 1.21 14.38
CA LEU A 167 6.15 1.37 13.74
C LEU A 167 5.03 0.96 14.69
N ASP A 168 3.96 1.77 14.75
CA ASP A 168 2.77 1.44 15.54
C ASP A 168 2.02 0.24 14.92
N ARG A 169 1.97 -0.85 15.67
CA ARG A 169 1.34 -2.11 15.28
C ARG A 169 -0.19 -2.04 15.20
N ASN A 170 -0.81 -0.99 15.73
CA ASN A 170 -2.24 -0.73 15.59
C ASN A 170 -2.62 -0.22 14.20
N HIS A 171 -1.63 0.23 13.42
CA HIS A 171 -1.79 0.70 12.06
C HIS A 171 -1.13 -0.26 11.06
N PRO A 172 -1.44 -0.15 9.76
CA PRO A 172 -0.64 -0.80 8.72
C PRO A 172 0.84 -0.49 8.87
N LEU A 173 1.71 -1.50 8.79
CA LEU A 173 3.14 -1.37 9.12
C LEU A 173 3.95 -0.75 7.97
N TRP A 174 3.69 0.52 7.66
CA TRP A 174 4.43 1.30 6.68
C TRP A 174 4.31 2.80 6.96
N GLU A 175 5.34 3.57 6.65
CA GLU A 175 5.32 5.03 6.71
C GLU A 175 6.11 5.59 5.53
N VAL A 176 5.71 6.76 5.04
CA VAL A 176 6.42 7.52 4.02
C VAL A 176 6.55 8.94 4.50
N THR A 177 7.78 9.38 4.67
CA THR A 177 8.09 10.77 5.04
C THR A 177 8.72 11.47 3.85
N VAL A 178 8.12 12.59 3.45
CA VAL A 178 8.70 13.52 2.48
C VAL A 178 9.49 14.57 3.26
N ILE A 179 10.79 14.63 3.01
CA ILE A 179 11.73 15.55 3.65
C ILE A 179 12.02 16.73 2.71
#